data_AF-A0A518BDA9-F1
#
_entry.id   AF-A0A518BDA9-F1
#
_cell.length_a   1.000
_cell.length_b   1.000
_cell.length_c   1.000
_cell.angle_alpha   90.00
_cell.angle_beta   90.00
_cell.angle_gamma   90.00
#
_symmetry.space_group_name_H-M   'P 1'
#
loop_
_entity.id
_entity.type
_entity.pdbx_description
1 polymer ?
#
loop_
_entity_poly.entity_id
_entity_poly.type
_entity_poly.pdbx_seq_one_letter_code
_entity_poly.pdbx_strand_id
1 'polypeptide(L)' 'MTTTLLALQQALPEILENASNRAFASGQTEYYAGWGTLALINAGLAQGKNRSGLGWFLLSLLLGPIATFLLVAFCDKLEA' A
#
# COMPACT_ATOMS: atom_id res chain seq x y z
N MET A 1 -18.01 -48.14 18.16
CA MET A 1 -17.67 -46.87 18.84
C MET A 1 -16.19 -46.49 18.74
N THR A 2 -15.24 -47.43 18.66
CA THR A 2 -13.80 -47.12 18.59
C THR A 2 -13.32 -46.54 17.25
N THR A 3 -13.87 -47.00 16.12
CA THR A 3 -13.45 -46.57 14.77
C THR A 3 -13.72 -45.09 14.47
N THR A 4 -14.84 -44.54 14.94
CA THR A 4 -15.20 -43.12 14.75
C THR A 4 -14.31 -42.17 15.57
N LEU A 5 -13.90 -42.56 16.78
CA LEU A 5 -12.97 -41.76 17.59
C LEU A 5 -11.56 -41.77 16.99
N LEU A 6 -11.10 -42.91 16.46
CA LEU A 6 -9.80 -43.01 15.80
C LEU A 6 -9.73 -42.11 14.56
N ALA A 7 -10.76 -42.14 13.71
CA ALA A 7 -10.85 -41.28 12.52
C ALA A 7 -10.80 -39.78 12.86
N LEU A 8 -11.44 -39.37 13.96
CA LEU A 8 -11.48 -37.97 14.38
C LEU A 8 -10.12 -37.50 14.92
N GLN A 9 -9.41 -38.36 15.65
CA GLN A 9 -8.03 -38.11 16.09
C GLN A 9 -7.05 -38.00 14.91
N GLN A 10 -7.30 -38.74 13.82
CA GLN A 10 -6.47 -38.77 12.61
C GLN A 10 -6.67 -37.53 11.72
N ALA A 11 -7.88 -36.99 11.65
CA ALA A 11 -8.19 -35.79 10.85
C ALA A 11 -7.83 -34.46 11.56
N LEU A 12 -7.67 -34.48 12.88
CA LEU A 12 -7.37 -33.30 13.70
C LEU A 12 -6.19 -32.42 13.21
N PRO A 13 -5.01 -32.97 12.83
CA PRO A 13 -3.89 -32.14 12.34
C PRO A 13 -4.18 -31.45 11.01
N GLU A 14 -4.83 -32.14 10.06
CA GLU A 14 -5.22 -31.56 8.76
C GLU A 14 -6.25 -30.42 8.93
N ILE A 15 -7.22 -30.61 9.83
CA ILE A 15 -8.21 -29.60 10.19
C ILE A 15 -7.52 -28.36 10.80
N LEU A 16 -6.54 -28.57 11.68
CA LEU A 16 -5.78 -27.49 12.32
C LEU A 16 -4.94 -26.70 11.31
N GLU A 17 -4.25 -27.38 10.40
CA GLU A 17 -3.41 -26.76 9.37
C GLU A 17 -4.24 -25.97 8.34
N ASN A 18 -5.37 -26.52 7.88
CA ASN A 18 -6.30 -25.82 7.00
C ASN A 18 -6.93 -24.59 7.69
N ALA A 19 -7.25 -24.70 8.98
CA ALA A 19 -7.75 -23.57 9.78
C ALA A 19 -6.69 -22.46 9.95
N SER A 20 -5.42 -22.80 10.24
CA SER A 20 -4.36 -21.80 10.34
C SER A 20 -4.07 -21.12 9.00
N ASN A 21 -4.00 -21.88 7.91
CA ASN A 21 -3.78 -21.33 6.56
C ASN A 21 -4.89 -20.35 6.15
N ARG A 22 -6.16 -20.64 6.51
CA ARG A 22 -7.30 -19.74 6.28
C ARG A 22 -7.25 -18.49 7.15
N ALA A 23 -6.81 -18.60 8.41
CA ALA A 23 -6.64 -17.45 9.29
C ALA A 23 -5.58 -16.47 8.74
N PHE A 24 -4.41 -16.98 8.33
CA PHE A 24 -3.36 -16.14 7.71
C PHE A 24 -3.79 -15.47 6.40
N ALA A 25 -4.62 -16.13 5.58
CA ALA A 25 -5.14 -15.55 4.34
C ALA A 25 -6.15 -14.41 4.54
N SER A 26 -6.88 -14.40 5.67
CA SER A 26 -7.95 -13.43 5.93
C SER A 26 -7.52 -12.00 6.30
N GLY A 27 -6.22 -11.77 6.52
CA GLY A 27 -5.70 -10.53 7.13
C GLY A 27 -5.01 -9.53 6.21
N GLN A 28 -4.76 -9.85 4.93
CA GLN A 28 -3.94 -8.99 4.06
C GLN A 28 -4.80 -8.02 3.23
N THR A 29 -4.97 -6.80 3.74
CA THR A 29 -5.56 -5.70 2.97
C THR A 29 -4.48 -5.09 2.07
N GLU A 30 -4.50 -5.44 0.79
CA GLU A 30 -3.55 -4.91 -0.20
C GLU A 30 -3.85 -3.44 -0.55
N TYR A 31 -2.93 -2.53 -0.20
CA TYR A 31 -3.05 -1.10 -0.48
C TYR A 31 -2.32 -0.69 -1.77
N TYR A 32 -3.07 -0.42 -2.83
CA TYR A 32 -2.52 0.03 -4.11
C TYR A 32 -2.49 1.55 -4.22
N ALA A 33 -1.29 2.16 -4.15
CA ALA A 33 -1.08 3.57 -4.46
C ALA A 33 -0.67 3.75 -5.93
N GLY A 34 -1.59 4.26 -6.75
CA GLY A 34 -1.36 4.48 -8.19
C GLY A 34 -0.68 5.81 -8.53
N TRP A 35 -0.36 5.99 -9.81
CA TRP A 35 0.27 7.21 -10.36
C TRP A 35 -0.54 8.49 -10.05
N GLY A 36 -1.87 8.42 -10.10
CA GLY A 36 -2.74 9.55 -9.72
C GLY A 36 -2.64 9.90 -8.23
N THR A 37 -2.56 8.91 -7.35
CA THR A 37 -2.36 9.10 -5.90
C THR A 37 -1.01 9.74 -5.61
N LEU A 38 0.06 9.27 -6.25
CA LEU A 38 1.39 9.88 -6.18
C LEU A 38 1.40 11.33 -6.68
N ALA A 39 0.70 11.61 -7.78
CA ALA A 39 0.58 12.96 -8.32
C ALA A 39 -0.15 13.92 -7.36
N LEU A 40 -1.22 13.47 -6.70
CA LEU A 40 -1.92 14.26 -5.67
C LEU A 40 -1.05 14.50 -4.43
N ILE A 41 -0.28 13.50 -3.98
CA ILE A 41 0.67 13.65 -2.86
C ILE A 41 1.75 14.69 -3.21
N ASN A 42 2.35 14.60 -4.40
CA ASN A 42 3.33 15.58 -4.88
C ASN A 42 2.73 17.00 -4.99
N ALA A 43 1.47 17.13 -5.41
CA ALA A 43 0.76 18.40 -5.46
C ALA A 43 0.57 19.04 -4.07
N GLY A 44 0.32 18.23 -3.05
CA GLY A 44 0.26 18.66 -1.64
C GLY A 44 1.63 19.06 -1.10
N LEU A 45 2.66 18.24 -1.36
CA LEU A 45 4.05 18.53 -0.98
C LEU A 45 4.55 19.85 -1.59
N ALA A 46 4.20 20.12 -2.86
CA ALA A 46 4.54 21.37 -3.53
C ALA A 46 3.87 22.60 -2.87
N GLN A 47 2.59 22.49 -2.51
CA GLN A 47 1.87 23.58 -1.81
C GLN A 47 2.47 23.87 -0.44
N GLY A 48 2.86 22.84 0.33
CA GLY A 48 3.59 23.02 1.60
C GLY A 48 4.93 23.75 1.44
N LYS A 49 5.53 23.70 0.24
CA LYS A 49 6.77 24.39 -0.16
C LYS A 49 6.52 25.74 -0.86
N ASN A 50 5.31 26.30 -0.74
CA ASN A 50 4.84 27.54 -1.40
C ASN A 50 5.02 27.49 -2.94
N ARG A 51 4.71 26.34 -3.56
CA ARG A 51 4.67 26.17 -5.02
C ARG A 51 3.28 25.80 -5.52
N SER A 52 3.06 26.00 -6.82
CA SER A 52 1.81 25.69 -7.51
C SER A 52 1.49 24.18 -7.48
N GLY A 53 0.55 23.78 -6.60
CA GLY A 53 0.13 22.39 -6.48
C GLY A 53 -0.34 21.78 -7.80
N LEU A 54 -1.14 22.50 -8.58
CA LEU A 54 -1.63 22.03 -9.88
C LEU A 54 -0.51 21.82 -10.92
N GLY A 55 0.53 22.67 -10.91
CA GLY A 55 1.69 22.49 -11.79
C GLY A 55 2.46 21.21 -11.46
N TRP A 56 2.69 20.96 -10.17
CA TRP A 56 3.34 19.74 -9.70
C TRP A 56 2.47 18.49 -9.80
N PHE A 57 1.13 18.61 -9.70
CA PHE A 57 0.19 17.53 -10.03
C PHE A 57 0.38 17.07 -11.47
N LEU A 58 0.27 17.99 -12.44
CA LEU A 58 0.38 17.67 -13.87
C LEU A 58 1.77 17.15 -14.24
N LEU A 59 2.83 17.75 -13.69
CA LEU A 59 4.20 17.26 -13.87
C LEU A 59 4.38 15.83 -13.32
N SER A 60 3.78 15.53 -12.18
CA SER A 60 3.83 14.19 -11.56
C SER A 60 2.93 13.17 -12.25
N LEU A 61 1.85 13.60 -12.91
CA LEU A 61 1.02 12.71 -13.71
C LEU A 61 1.77 12.20 -14.97
N LEU A 62 2.72 13.00 -15.48
CA LEU A 62 3.58 12.65 -16.62
C LEU A 62 4.88 11.94 -16.21
N LEU A 63 5.55 12.41 -15.15
CA LEU A 63 6.88 11.93 -14.74
C LEU A 63 6.89 10.98 -13.53
N GLY A 64 5.77 10.85 -12.82
CA GLY A 64 5.61 9.95 -11.69
C GLY A 64 6.62 10.18 -10.57
N PRO A 65 7.27 9.11 -10.04
CA PRO A 65 8.26 9.20 -8.97
C PRO A 65 9.45 10.14 -9.27
N ILE A 66 9.77 10.39 -10.55
CA ILE A 66 10.84 11.32 -10.94
C ILE A 66 10.48 12.76 -10.50
N ALA A 67 9.21 13.15 -10.62
CA ALA A 67 8.75 14.44 -10.11
C ALA A 67 8.85 14.53 -8.58
N THR A 68 8.58 13.43 -7.85
CA THR A 68 8.79 13.37 -6.39
C THR A 68 10.25 13.61 -6.03
N PHE A 69 11.18 12.92 -6.71
CA PHE A 69 12.61 13.09 -6.47
C PHE A 69 13.05 14.54 -6.70
N LEU A 70 12.65 15.14 -7.82
CA LEU A 70 12.97 16.54 -8.13
C LEU A 70 12.38 17.53 -7.10
N LEU A 71 11.13 17.31 -6.69
CA LEU A 71 10.41 18.15 -5.72
C LEU A 71 11.00 18.08 -4.31
N VAL A 72 11.50 16.91 -3.90
CA VAL A 72 12.09 16.71 -2.58
C VAL A 72 13.54 17.19 -2.57
N ALA A 73 14.37 16.71 -3.50
CA ALA A 73 15.82 16.87 -3.44
C ALA A 73 16.36 18.26 -3.83
N PHE A 74 15.68 19.01 -4.71
CA PHE A 74 16.25 20.23 -5.30
C PHE A 74 15.43 21.50 -5.11
N CYS A 75 14.30 21.44 -4.41
CA CYS A 75 13.28 22.49 -4.51
C CYS A 75 13.17 23.42 -3.29
N ASP A 76 13.28 22.91 -2.07
CA ASP A 76 13.07 23.66 -0.81
C ASP A 76 11.83 24.57 -0.78
N LYS A 77 11.66 25.43 0.22
CA LYS A 77 10.45 26.27 0.37
C LYS A 77 10.68 27.65 -0.25
N LEU A 78 9.77 28.12 -1.10
CA LEU A 78 9.81 29.50 -1.55
C LEU A 78 9.38 30.44 -0.40
N GLU A 79 10.12 31.53 -0.22
CA GLU A 79 9.69 32.65 0.61
C GLU A 79 8.53 33.39 -0.09
N ALA A 80 7.66 34.02 0.70
CA ALA A 80 6.39 34.60 0.26
C ALA A 80 6.42 36.13 0.26
#